data_AF-A0A3B3HK26-F1
#
_entry.id   AF-A0A3B3HK26-F1
#
_cell.length_a   1.000
_cell.length_b   1.000
_cell.length_c   1.000
_cell.angle_alpha   90.00
_cell.angle_beta   90.00
_cell.angle_gamma   90.00
#
_symmetry.space_group_name_H-M   'P 1'
#
loop_
_entity.id
_entity.type
_entity.pdbx_description
1 polymer ?
#
loop_
_entity_poly.entity_id
_entity_poly.type
_entity_poly.pdbx_seq_one_letter_code
_entity_poly.pdbx_strand_id
1 'polypeptide(L)'
;METVEAADGRENASSSARKSGQTSLLDSGEDFEVVDEEDFDEEPPPLEDAGGGMEKSSDETAKRSPHEEPEAPAQLDEWLDVLGNGQLKKKVTAPGKGRASRPQKGQNVRIHLKASLIDGTLVEEQPNFSFTLGDCDVIQALDLTVQLMEMGEKALIQSDPKYAYGDRGSLEPRVPPNAQLSLEVELLEATDAPDVELLPPAEKIALASRKRERGNVHYQRGDYAFAVNSYSIALQIAESSSKVDIRPEEEDELLDVRVKCLNNMAASQLKLDHYDAALKSCVSALEHQPDNIKALFRMGKVLSLKGEYTEAIQTLRKALKLDPSNKVIELFSLGRLSFLHLASRWCHNLDYGLQQATWSAESTYVEICFHVAAENRFTLRLG
;
A
#
# COMPACT_ATOMS: atom_id res chain seq x y z
N MET A 1 78.92 -10.16 -31.34
CA MET A 1 77.85 -9.63 -32.21
C MET A 1 76.62 -9.55 -31.34
N GLU A 2 76.49 -8.40 -30.69
CA GLU A 2 75.48 -8.08 -29.69
C GLU A 2 74.15 -7.78 -30.38
N THR A 3 73.04 -8.21 -29.78
CA THR A 3 71.82 -7.39 -29.73
C THR A 3 71.15 -7.63 -28.38
N VAL A 4 70.86 -6.50 -27.72
CA VAL A 4 70.44 -6.34 -26.33
C VAL A 4 68.95 -5.96 -26.31
N GLU A 5 68.36 -6.25 -25.17
CA GLU A 5 66.99 -6.07 -24.67
C GLU A 5 66.31 -4.69 -24.89
N ALA A 6 64.98 -4.81 -25.02
CA ALA A 6 63.88 -4.16 -24.27
C ALA A 6 63.57 -2.66 -24.31
N ALA A 7 62.25 -2.46 -24.27
CA ALA A 7 61.46 -1.45 -23.56
C ALA A 7 61.22 -0.06 -24.19
N ASP A 8 60.01 0.05 -24.77
CA ASP A 8 58.87 0.89 -24.34
C ASP A 8 59.05 2.39 -24.04
N GLY A 9 58.08 3.18 -24.53
CA GLY A 9 57.99 4.62 -24.33
C GLY A 9 57.01 5.30 -25.29
N ARG A 10 55.72 5.33 -24.94
CA ARG A 10 54.73 6.22 -25.55
C ARG A 10 53.99 7.01 -24.48
N GLU A 11 54.26 8.31 -24.42
CA GLU A 11 53.44 9.29 -23.73
C GLU A 11 52.70 10.20 -24.72
N ASN A 12 51.41 10.37 -24.44
CA ASN A 12 50.53 11.53 -24.59
C ASN A 12 50.58 12.43 -25.83
N ALA A 13 49.44 12.50 -26.53
CA ALA A 13 48.68 13.75 -26.61
C ALA A 13 47.20 13.50 -27.00
N SER A 14 46.33 14.10 -26.21
CA SER A 14 44.87 14.12 -26.25
C SER A 14 44.26 14.71 -27.52
N SER A 15 43.08 14.21 -27.95
CA SER A 15 41.85 15.02 -27.99
C SER A 15 40.61 14.22 -28.43
N SER A 16 39.53 14.43 -27.66
CA SER A 16 38.13 14.50 -28.11
C SER A 16 37.43 13.24 -28.62
N ALA A 17 36.75 12.53 -27.71
CA ALA A 17 35.55 11.77 -28.04
C ALA A 17 34.54 11.80 -26.88
N ARG A 18 33.41 12.49 -27.10
CA ARG A 18 32.21 12.42 -26.27
C ARG A 18 31.71 10.97 -26.27
N LYS A 19 31.70 10.30 -25.11
CA LYS A 19 30.96 9.06 -24.92
C LYS A 19 29.67 9.38 -24.19
N SER A 20 28.57 9.30 -24.93
CA SER A 20 27.22 9.17 -24.40
C SER A 20 27.16 7.94 -23.51
N GLY A 21 26.91 8.15 -22.22
CA GLY A 21 26.62 7.09 -21.27
C GLY A 21 25.27 6.48 -21.60
N GLN A 22 25.32 5.38 -22.34
CA GLN A 22 24.22 4.44 -22.48
C GLN A 22 24.27 3.57 -21.22
N THR A 23 23.56 3.97 -20.16
CA THR A 23 23.39 3.12 -18.99
C THR A 23 22.40 2.03 -19.37
N SER A 24 22.96 0.83 -19.38
CA SER A 24 22.32 -0.46 -19.61
C SER A 24 21.04 -0.61 -18.80
N LEU A 25 19.94 -0.81 -19.52
CA LEU A 25 18.81 -1.58 -19.06
C LEU A 25 19.31 -2.93 -18.53
N LEU A 26 18.82 -3.28 -17.34
CA LEU A 26 18.71 -4.60 -16.68
C LEU A 26 19.25 -4.52 -15.25
N ASP A 27 18.40 -4.19 -14.29
CA ASP A 27 18.33 -4.93 -13.02
C ASP A 27 17.00 -4.70 -12.28
N SER A 28 16.43 -5.78 -11.74
CA SER A 28 15.24 -5.89 -10.87
C SER A 28 13.88 -5.40 -11.40
N GLY A 29 12.95 -6.35 -11.58
CA GLY A 29 11.54 -6.11 -11.91
C GLY A 29 10.73 -5.52 -10.76
N GLU A 30 11.02 -4.29 -10.37
CA GLU A 30 10.34 -3.62 -9.26
C GLU A 30 10.09 -2.15 -9.56
N ASP A 31 8.81 -1.82 -9.81
CA ASP A 31 8.13 -0.56 -9.44
C ASP A 31 6.93 -0.34 -10.37
N PHE A 32 5.90 -1.19 -10.22
CA PHE A 32 4.56 -1.12 -10.84
C PHE A 32 4.43 -0.19 -12.05
N GLU A 33 4.86 -0.68 -13.22
CA GLU A 33 4.19 -0.32 -14.47
C GLU A 33 3.09 -1.35 -14.71
N VAL A 34 1.98 -1.17 -13.99
CA VAL A 34 0.69 -1.62 -14.51
C VAL A 34 0.06 -0.37 -15.11
N VAL A 35 0.44 -0.13 -16.37
CA VAL A 35 -0.26 0.79 -17.26
C VAL A 35 -1.49 0.03 -17.76
N ASP A 36 -2.48 -0.19 -16.89
CA ASP A 36 -3.75 -0.75 -17.32
C ASP A 36 -4.74 0.40 -17.51
N GLU A 37 -5.10 0.60 -18.77
CA GLU A 37 -6.14 1.49 -19.26
C GLU A 37 -7.57 1.02 -18.88
N GLU A 38 -7.74 0.13 -17.89
CA GLU A 38 -9.00 -0.59 -17.62
C GLU A 38 -9.73 -0.20 -16.32
N ASP A 39 -9.47 0.96 -15.72
CA ASP A 39 -10.32 1.53 -14.64
C ASP A 39 -11.19 2.69 -15.16
N PHE A 40 -11.79 2.54 -16.35
CA PHE A 40 -12.80 3.47 -16.84
C PHE A 40 -14.09 2.71 -17.17
N ASP A 41 -15.17 3.16 -16.53
CA ASP A 41 -16.56 2.72 -16.64
C ASP A 41 -17.01 1.60 -15.69
N GLU A 42 -17.25 1.96 -14.42
CA GLU A 42 -18.38 1.37 -13.67
C GLU A 42 -19.14 2.49 -12.95
N GLU A 43 -20.30 2.89 -13.52
CA GLU A 43 -21.28 3.68 -12.79
C GLU A 43 -21.76 2.88 -11.57
N PRO A 44 -21.72 3.44 -10.34
CA PRO A 44 -22.30 2.76 -9.20
C PRO A 44 -23.83 2.64 -9.40
N PRO A 45 -24.43 1.48 -9.09
CA PRO A 45 -25.88 1.30 -9.17
C PRO A 45 -26.59 2.22 -8.14
N PRO A 46 -27.82 2.67 -8.44
CA PRO A 46 -28.56 3.56 -7.57
C PRO A 46 -28.97 2.84 -6.28
N LEU A 47 -28.56 3.40 -5.13
CA LEU A 47 -29.04 2.98 -3.82
C LEU A 47 -30.45 3.54 -3.59
N GLU A 48 -31.44 2.64 -3.57
CA GLU A 48 -32.79 2.95 -3.11
C GLU A 48 -32.86 3.03 -1.59
N ASP A 49 -33.63 4.03 -1.16
CA ASP A 49 -34.00 4.44 0.18
C ASP A 49 -34.64 3.31 1.01
N ALA A 50 -34.16 3.14 2.24
CA ALA A 50 -34.90 2.52 3.31
C ALA A 50 -34.55 3.18 4.66
N GLY A 51 -35.24 4.27 4.96
CA GLY A 51 -36.10 4.36 6.15
C GLY A 51 -35.44 4.27 7.53
N GLY A 52 -35.36 5.41 8.21
CA GLY A 52 -34.98 5.52 9.61
C GLY A 52 -36.03 5.05 10.63
N GLY A 53 -35.53 4.79 11.83
CA GLY A 53 -36.24 4.43 13.07
C GLY A 53 -35.40 3.36 13.81
N MET A 54 -35.06 3.43 15.10
CA MET A 54 -35.61 4.18 16.22
C MET A 54 -34.60 4.07 17.38
N GLU A 55 -34.37 5.15 18.12
CA GLU A 55 -33.62 5.13 19.38
C GLU A 55 -34.33 4.30 20.45
N LYS A 56 -33.55 3.63 21.33
CA LYS A 56 -33.84 3.59 22.77
C LYS A 56 -32.59 3.25 23.59
N SER A 57 -32.31 4.16 24.50
CA SER A 57 -31.38 4.10 25.63
C SER A 57 -31.80 3.06 26.68
N SER A 58 -30.83 2.42 27.30
CA SER A 58 -30.82 2.25 28.76
C SER A 58 -29.40 1.95 29.26
N ASP A 59 -28.98 2.83 30.15
CA ASP A 59 -27.79 2.82 30.98
C ASP A 59 -27.90 1.71 32.04
N GLU A 60 -26.83 0.95 32.30
CA GLU A 60 -26.62 0.36 33.64
C GLU A 60 -25.14 0.05 33.90
N THR A 61 -24.62 0.71 34.92
CA THR A 61 -23.27 0.65 35.44
C THR A 61 -23.14 -0.52 36.42
N ALA A 62 -22.14 -1.40 36.26
CA ALA A 62 -21.74 -2.32 37.32
C ALA A 62 -20.23 -2.57 37.32
N LYS A 63 -19.56 -1.97 38.33
CA LYS A 63 -18.19 -2.28 38.74
C LYS A 63 -18.07 -3.75 39.15
N ARG A 64 -17.09 -4.48 38.61
CA ARG A 64 -16.54 -5.69 39.24
C ARG A 64 -15.01 -5.66 39.20
N SER A 65 -14.44 -5.85 40.38
CA SER A 65 -13.02 -5.94 40.72
C SER A 65 -12.36 -7.22 40.18
N PRO A 66 -11.03 -7.25 40.00
CA PRO A 66 -10.32 -8.39 39.45
C PRO A 66 -10.12 -9.47 40.52
N HIS A 67 -10.75 -10.62 40.34
CA HIS A 67 -10.35 -11.86 40.99
C HIS A 67 -9.48 -12.65 40.01
N GLU A 68 -8.21 -12.84 40.37
CA GLU A 68 -7.34 -13.85 39.77
C GLU A 68 -7.81 -15.23 40.23
N GLU A 69 -8.36 -16.02 39.31
CA GLU A 69 -8.47 -17.48 39.45
C GLU A 69 -7.46 -18.17 38.52
N PRO A 70 -6.81 -19.25 38.96
CA PRO A 70 -5.85 -19.98 38.14
C PRO A 70 -6.59 -20.88 37.13
N GLU A 71 -6.53 -20.54 35.85
CA GLU A 71 -7.22 -21.27 34.78
C GLU A 71 -6.48 -22.55 34.33
N ALA A 72 -7.28 -23.57 34.03
CA ALA A 72 -6.92 -24.93 33.62
C ALA A 72 -6.03 -25.02 32.36
N PRO A 73 -5.28 -26.12 32.18
CA PRO A 73 -4.48 -26.37 30.98
C PRO A 73 -5.35 -26.35 29.72
N ALA A 74 -4.80 -25.84 28.61
CA ALA A 74 -5.47 -25.80 27.31
C ALA A 74 -6.06 -27.18 26.98
N GLN A 75 -7.38 -27.24 26.79
CA GLN A 75 -8.06 -28.47 26.44
C GLN A 75 -7.60 -28.89 25.04
N LEU A 76 -6.81 -29.97 24.99
CA LEU A 76 -6.40 -30.61 23.74
C LEU A 76 -7.65 -31.02 22.96
N ASP A 77 -7.64 -30.79 21.66
CA ASP A 77 -8.68 -31.13 20.69
C ASP A 77 -9.93 -30.23 20.56
N GLU A 78 -10.07 -29.15 21.33
CA GLU A 78 -11.17 -28.19 21.15
C GLU A 78 -10.82 -27.07 20.15
N TRP A 79 -11.79 -26.65 19.34
CA TRP A 79 -11.66 -25.48 18.47
C TRP A 79 -11.89 -24.20 19.26
N LEU A 80 -10.87 -23.36 19.36
CA LEU A 80 -10.97 -21.99 19.84
C LEU A 80 -11.42 -21.08 18.70
N ASP A 81 -12.57 -20.43 18.86
CA ASP A 81 -13.00 -19.33 18.00
C ASP A 81 -12.28 -18.05 18.42
N VAL A 82 -11.32 -17.61 17.60
CA VAL A 82 -10.38 -16.53 17.93
C VAL A 82 -11.10 -15.18 18.04
N LEU A 83 -12.15 -14.99 17.24
CA LEU A 83 -12.86 -13.71 17.13
C LEU A 83 -14.31 -13.78 17.62
N GLY A 84 -14.78 -14.97 18.01
CA GLY A 84 -16.15 -15.21 18.48
C GLY A 84 -17.20 -15.19 17.36
N ASN A 85 -16.78 -15.16 16.10
CA ASN A 85 -17.66 -15.06 14.92
C ASN A 85 -17.61 -16.31 14.02
N GLY A 86 -16.86 -17.34 14.42
CA GLY A 86 -16.72 -18.60 13.71
C GLY A 86 -15.89 -18.55 12.43
N GLN A 87 -15.28 -17.40 12.10
CA GLN A 87 -14.56 -17.20 10.83
C GLN A 87 -13.04 -17.35 10.95
N LEU A 88 -12.51 -17.39 12.18
CA LEU A 88 -11.11 -17.69 12.44
C LEU A 88 -11.03 -18.63 13.64
N LYS A 89 -10.66 -19.88 13.39
CA LYS A 89 -10.62 -20.91 14.43
C LYS A 89 -9.24 -21.51 14.54
N LYS A 90 -8.83 -21.81 15.77
CA LYS A 90 -7.54 -22.42 16.10
C LYS A 90 -7.79 -23.70 16.90
N LYS A 91 -7.12 -24.79 16.55
CA LYS A 91 -7.13 -26.05 17.29
C LYS A 91 -5.70 -26.47 17.60
N VAL A 92 -5.39 -26.68 18.88
CA VAL A 92 -4.06 -27.16 19.30
C VAL A 92 -3.93 -28.65 19.00
N THR A 93 -2.91 -29.04 18.23
CA THR A 93 -2.61 -30.44 17.88
C THR A 93 -1.44 -30.99 18.69
N ALA A 94 -0.48 -30.14 19.05
CA ALA A 94 0.55 -30.45 20.04
C ALA A 94 0.78 -29.24 20.95
N PRO A 95 0.77 -29.40 22.29
CA PRO A 95 0.89 -28.29 23.22
C PRO A 95 2.33 -27.75 23.26
N GLY A 96 2.47 -26.46 23.55
CA GLY A 96 3.77 -25.80 23.69
C GLY A 96 4.24 -25.71 25.14
N LYS A 97 5.10 -24.73 25.42
CA LYS A 97 5.72 -24.49 26.74
C LYS A 97 4.87 -23.63 27.69
N GLY A 98 3.55 -23.53 27.48
CA GLY A 98 2.62 -22.80 28.33
C GLY A 98 2.42 -21.32 27.96
N ARG A 99 1.35 -20.70 28.47
CA ARG A 99 0.91 -19.33 28.11
C ARG A 99 1.98 -18.24 28.30
N ALA A 100 2.87 -18.37 29.28
CA ALA A 100 3.94 -17.40 29.53
C ALA A 100 5.00 -17.37 28.41
N SER A 101 5.03 -18.40 27.55
CA SER A 101 5.93 -18.50 26.41
C SER A 101 5.37 -17.92 25.10
N ARG A 102 4.17 -17.33 25.14
CA ARG A 102 3.52 -16.73 23.96
C ARG A 102 4.32 -15.54 23.43
N PRO A 103 4.46 -15.40 22.11
CA PRO A 103 5.16 -14.28 21.50
C PRO A 103 4.40 -12.98 21.75
N GLN A 104 5.15 -11.89 21.88
CA GLN A 104 4.61 -10.55 22.07
C GLN A 104 4.59 -9.78 20.74
N LYS A 105 3.68 -8.80 20.63
CA LYS A 105 3.61 -7.92 19.46
C LYS A 105 4.96 -7.21 19.28
N GLY A 106 5.47 -7.18 18.06
CA GLY A 106 6.76 -6.62 17.70
C GLY A 106 7.92 -7.61 17.75
N GLN A 107 7.73 -8.84 18.26
CA GLN A 107 8.77 -9.87 18.17
C GLN A 107 8.86 -10.45 16.75
N ASN A 108 10.07 -10.84 16.35
CA ASN A 108 10.28 -11.63 15.15
C ASN A 108 10.00 -13.10 15.48
N VAL A 109 9.00 -13.67 14.83
CA VAL A 109 8.59 -15.06 15.04
C VAL A 109 9.04 -15.91 13.86
N ARG A 110 9.43 -17.16 14.15
CA ARG A 110 9.71 -18.18 13.13
C ARG A 110 8.75 -19.33 13.29
N ILE A 111 8.10 -19.70 12.20
CA ILE A 111 7.12 -20.77 12.15
C ILE A 111 7.45 -21.78 11.05
N HIS A 112 7.03 -23.02 11.26
CA HIS A 112 6.79 -23.94 10.15
C HIS A 112 5.34 -23.75 9.71
N LEU A 113 5.13 -23.39 8.45
CA LEU A 113 3.81 -23.15 7.87
C LEU A 113 3.54 -24.17 6.77
N LYS A 114 2.38 -24.81 6.81
CA LYS A 114 1.84 -25.58 5.71
C LYS A 114 0.41 -25.15 5.46
N ALA A 115 0.18 -24.47 4.35
CA ALA A 115 -1.12 -23.93 3.97
C ALA A 115 -1.78 -24.82 2.92
N SER A 116 -3.05 -25.14 3.14
CA SER A 116 -3.86 -25.93 2.23
C SER A 116 -5.25 -25.31 2.05
N LEU A 117 -5.88 -25.55 0.91
CA LEU A 117 -7.30 -25.28 0.72
C LEU A 117 -8.12 -26.27 1.56
N ILE A 118 -9.40 -25.96 1.81
CA ILE A 118 -10.29 -26.84 2.57
C ILE A 118 -10.49 -28.23 1.92
N ASP A 119 -10.27 -28.34 0.61
CA ASP A 119 -10.32 -29.60 -0.14
C ASP A 119 -9.04 -30.46 0.02
N GLY A 120 -8.04 -29.95 0.76
CA GLY A 120 -6.76 -30.61 1.01
C GLY A 120 -5.66 -30.29 0.00
N THR A 121 -5.94 -29.48 -1.02
CA THR A 121 -4.93 -29.04 -2.00
C THR A 121 -3.86 -28.20 -1.29
N LEU A 122 -2.60 -28.65 -1.34
CA LEU A 122 -1.48 -27.92 -0.77
C LEU A 122 -1.22 -26.64 -1.58
N VAL A 123 -1.22 -25.50 -0.90
CA VAL A 123 -0.95 -24.17 -1.48
C VAL A 123 0.53 -23.83 -1.34
N GLU A 124 1.06 -23.96 -0.13
CA GLU A 124 2.47 -23.69 0.17
C GLU A 124 2.93 -24.45 1.42
N GLU A 125 4.22 -24.73 1.48
CA GLU A 125 4.89 -25.24 2.66
C GLU A 125 6.21 -24.50 2.85
N GLN A 126 6.37 -23.87 4.01
CA GLN A 126 7.51 -23.04 4.37
C GLN A 126 8.01 -23.45 5.76
N PRO A 127 9.12 -24.21 5.85
CA PRO A 127 9.55 -24.79 7.12
C PRO A 127 10.18 -23.79 8.10
N ASN A 128 10.65 -22.63 7.61
CA ASN A 128 11.35 -21.61 8.40
C ASN A 128 10.84 -20.20 8.05
N PHE A 129 9.53 -20.03 7.97
CA PHE A 129 8.93 -18.75 7.62
C PHE A 129 9.05 -17.77 8.79
N SER A 130 9.59 -16.57 8.54
CA SER A 130 9.85 -15.58 9.59
C SER A 130 9.21 -14.24 9.27
N PHE A 131 8.54 -13.63 10.26
CA PHE A 131 7.88 -12.33 10.14
C PHE A 131 7.80 -11.61 11.49
N THR A 132 7.60 -10.29 11.46
CA THR A 132 7.38 -9.51 12.69
C THR A 132 5.92 -9.57 13.10
N LEU A 133 5.66 -10.09 14.29
CA LEU A 133 4.30 -10.31 14.78
C LEU A 133 3.56 -8.98 15.02
N GLY A 134 2.44 -8.79 14.33
CA GLY A 134 1.58 -7.61 14.48
C GLY A 134 1.94 -6.45 13.56
N ASP A 135 2.89 -6.63 12.64
CA ASP A 135 3.18 -5.69 11.56
C ASP A 135 2.27 -5.91 10.34
N CYS A 136 1.43 -6.94 10.34
CA CYS A 136 0.59 -7.34 9.21
C CYS A 136 1.40 -7.58 7.92
N ASP A 137 2.63 -8.08 8.07
CA ASP A 137 3.45 -8.50 6.94
C ASP A 137 2.79 -9.68 6.22
N VAL A 138 2.07 -10.53 6.94
CA VAL A 138 1.48 -11.79 6.47
C VAL A 138 -0.05 -11.71 6.47
N ILE A 139 -0.73 -12.79 6.07
CA ILE A 139 -2.19 -12.85 6.16
C ILE A 139 -2.64 -12.65 7.61
N GLN A 140 -3.75 -11.93 7.82
CA GLN A 140 -4.24 -11.58 9.16
C GLN A 140 -4.49 -12.81 10.04
N ALA A 141 -4.90 -13.93 9.44
CA ALA A 141 -5.09 -15.19 10.13
C ALA A 141 -3.83 -15.60 10.91
N LEU A 142 -2.64 -15.47 10.32
CA LEU A 142 -1.37 -15.81 10.99
C LEU A 142 -1.04 -14.80 12.09
N ASP A 143 -1.13 -13.49 11.80
CA ASP A 143 -0.84 -12.44 12.78
C ASP A 143 -1.70 -12.57 14.06
N LEU A 144 -2.99 -12.87 13.90
CA LEU A 144 -3.93 -12.99 15.02
C LEU A 144 -3.78 -14.31 15.78
N THR A 145 -3.50 -15.42 15.09
CA THR A 145 -3.45 -16.75 15.71
C THR A 145 -2.10 -17.08 16.33
N VAL A 146 -0.99 -16.67 15.70
CA VAL A 146 0.37 -16.94 16.21
C VAL A 146 0.61 -16.23 17.55
N GLN A 147 -0.01 -15.06 17.77
CA GLN A 147 0.01 -14.39 19.07
C GLN A 147 -0.61 -15.23 20.21
N LEU A 148 -1.50 -16.17 19.86
CA LEU A 148 -2.16 -17.07 20.81
C LEU A 148 -1.44 -18.42 20.93
N MET A 149 -0.37 -18.66 20.17
CA MET A 149 0.41 -19.89 20.19
C MET A 149 1.50 -19.85 21.25
N GLU A 150 1.69 -20.97 21.92
CA GLU A 150 2.79 -21.18 22.87
C GLU A 150 4.07 -21.63 22.14
N MET A 151 5.24 -21.39 22.74
CA MET A 151 6.51 -21.77 22.13
C MET A 151 6.59 -23.29 21.93
N GLY A 152 6.87 -23.74 20.70
CA GLY A 152 6.87 -25.15 20.30
C GLY A 152 5.48 -25.76 20.04
N GLU A 153 4.40 -24.97 20.15
CA GLU A 153 3.04 -25.43 19.89
C GLU A 153 2.84 -25.74 18.40
N LYS A 154 2.12 -26.83 18.11
CA LYS A 154 1.55 -27.11 16.79
C LYS A 154 0.05 -26.89 16.83
N ALA A 155 -0.46 -26.14 15.87
CA ALA A 155 -1.88 -25.82 15.77
C ALA A 155 -2.38 -25.95 14.33
N LEU A 156 -3.66 -26.32 14.21
CA LEU A 156 -4.43 -26.24 12.97
C LEU A 156 -5.30 -24.98 13.02
N ILE A 157 -5.25 -24.16 11.99
CA ILE A 157 -6.01 -22.91 11.88
C ILE A 157 -6.94 -23.01 10.68
N GLN A 158 -8.22 -22.71 10.87
CA GLN A 158 -9.20 -22.54 9.80
C GLN A 158 -9.54 -21.06 9.65
N SER A 159 -9.35 -20.55 8.44
CA SER A 159 -9.56 -19.14 8.12
C SER A 159 -10.58 -18.96 7.01
N ASP A 160 -11.54 -18.08 7.26
CA ASP A 160 -12.37 -17.46 6.24
C ASP A 160 -11.51 -16.63 5.26
N PRO A 161 -11.93 -16.44 3.99
CA PRO A 161 -11.09 -15.78 2.98
C PRO A 161 -10.72 -14.36 3.37
N LYS A 162 -11.57 -13.64 4.09
CA LYS A 162 -11.36 -12.26 4.51
C LYS A 162 -10.14 -12.05 5.42
N TYR A 163 -9.68 -13.09 6.12
CA TYR A 163 -8.47 -13.05 6.95
C TYR A 163 -7.26 -13.72 6.27
N ALA A 164 -7.46 -14.19 5.03
CA ALA A 164 -6.46 -14.85 4.20
C ALA A 164 -6.15 -14.00 2.96
N TYR A 165 -6.63 -14.39 1.77
CA TYR A 165 -6.36 -13.72 0.49
C TYR A 165 -7.59 -13.05 -0.14
N GLY A 166 -8.69 -12.95 0.61
CA GLY A 166 -9.86 -12.17 0.25
C GLY A 166 -10.61 -12.68 -0.99
N ASP A 167 -11.30 -11.74 -1.62
CA ASP A 167 -12.12 -11.91 -2.82
C ASP A 167 -11.27 -12.06 -4.10
N ARG A 168 -10.08 -11.47 -4.14
CA ARG A 168 -9.16 -11.55 -5.28
C ARG A 168 -8.30 -12.80 -5.29
N GLY A 169 -8.04 -13.39 -4.13
CA GLY A 169 -7.11 -14.51 -4.00
C GLY A 169 -5.66 -14.06 -4.18
N SER A 170 -4.81 -14.98 -4.64
CA SER A 170 -3.39 -14.72 -4.85
C SER A 170 -2.84 -15.55 -6.01
N LEU A 171 -1.96 -14.96 -6.82
CA LEU A 171 -1.24 -15.69 -7.87
C LEU A 171 -0.06 -16.48 -7.29
N GLU A 172 0.66 -15.87 -6.34
CA GLU A 172 1.80 -16.47 -5.65
C GLU A 172 1.71 -16.19 -4.13
N PRO A 173 1.43 -17.22 -3.30
CA PRO A 173 1.07 -18.59 -3.70
C PRO A 173 -0.29 -18.62 -4.43
N ARG A 174 -0.55 -19.67 -5.23
CA ARG A 174 -1.77 -19.79 -6.03
C ARG A 174 -2.95 -20.13 -5.14
N VAL A 175 -3.77 -19.12 -4.86
CA VAL A 175 -4.97 -19.21 -4.03
C VAL A 175 -6.15 -18.63 -4.82
N PRO A 176 -7.23 -19.40 -5.04
CA PRO A 176 -8.41 -18.88 -5.71
C PRO A 176 -9.09 -17.73 -4.94
N PRO A 177 -9.82 -16.85 -5.65
CA PRO A 177 -10.83 -15.96 -5.08
C PRO A 177 -11.71 -16.61 -4.02
N ASN A 178 -11.93 -15.93 -2.88
CA ASN A 178 -12.82 -16.39 -1.81
C ASN A 178 -12.49 -17.78 -1.25
N ALA A 179 -11.22 -18.20 -1.31
CA ALA A 179 -10.78 -19.48 -0.79
C ALA A 179 -10.62 -19.49 0.73
N GLN A 180 -11.25 -20.47 1.39
CA GLN A 180 -10.99 -20.78 2.79
C GLN A 180 -9.71 -21.61 2.92
N LEU A 181 -8.92 -21.32 3.96
CA LEU A 181 -7.64 -21.98 4.19
C LEU A 181 -7.64 -22.81 5.47
N SER A 182 -6.93 -23.93 5.40
CA SER A 182 -6.51 -24.76 6.51
C SER A 182 -4.99 -24.69 6.63
N LEU A 183 -4.52 -24.10 7.73
CA LEU A 183 -3.09 -23.84 7.99
C LEU A 183 -2.62 -24.75 9.12
N GLU A 184 -1.62 -25.58 8.87
CA GLU A 184 -0.86 -26.26 9.91
C GLU A 184 0.34 -25.36 10.26
N VAL A 185 0.41 -24.93 11.53
CA VAL A 185 1.42 -24.00 12.01
C VAL A 185 2.14 -24.57 13.23
N GLU A 186 3.46 -24.52 13.23
CA GLU A 186 4.30 -24.80 14.40
C GLU A 186 5.10 -23.55 14.76
N LEU A 187 4.99 -23.08 16.01
CA LEU A 187 5.79 -21.95 16.49
C LEU A 187 7.17 -22.44 16.93
N LEU A 188 8.21 -22.12 16.16
CA LEU A 188 9.57 -22.61 16.39
C LEU A 188 10.37 -21.69 17.32
N GLU A 189 10.30 -20.39 17.09
CA GLU A 189 11.05 -19.39 17.85
C GLU A 189 10.31 -18.04 17.87
N ALA A 190 10.53 -17.26 18.93
CA ALA A 190 10.21 -15.84 18.98
C ALA A 190 11.38 -15.10 19.63
N THR A 191 11.92 -14.12 18.92
CA THR A 191 13.01 -13.26 19.39
C THR A 191 12.56 -11.81 19.36
N ASP A 192 13.17 -10.96 20.18
CA ASP A 192 12.93 -9.52 20.08
C ASP A 192 13.34 -9.00 18.70
N ALA A 193 12.59 -8.00 18.20
CA ALA A 193 12.97 -7.33 16.96
C ALA A 193 14.31 -6.61 17.13
N PRO A 194 15.09 -6.47 16.04
CA PRO A 194 16.32 -5.71 16.09
C PRO A 194 16.02 -4.25 16.48
N ASP A 195 16.90 -3.68 17.32
CA ASP A 195 16.87 -2.24 17.60
C ASP A 195 17.30 -1.47 16.36
N VAL A 196 16.34 -0.83 15.71
CA VAL A 196 16.52 -0.13 14.43
C VAL A 196 17.55 1.00 14.54
N GLU A 197 17.74 1.59 15.73
CA GLU A 197 18.72 2.65 15.94
C GLU A 197 20.17 2.15 15.99
N LEU A 198 20.36 0.85 16.28
CA LEU A 198 21.65 0.17 16.40
C LEU A 198 21.98 -0.68 15.17
N LEU A 199 21.05 -0.83 14.23
CA LEU A 199 21.29 -1.57 13.00
C LEU A 199 22.36 -0.90 12.14
N PRO A 200 23.29 -1.67 11.54
CA PRO A 200 24.21 -1.11 10.56
C PRO A 200 23.41 -0.64 9.32
N PRO A 201 23.90 0.39 8.60
CA PRO A 201 23.14 1.02 7.50
C PRO A 201 22.67 0.02 6.43
N ALA A 202 23.53 -0.92 6.04
CA ALA A 202 23.20 -1.96 5.07
C ALA A 202 22.03 -2.86 5.51
N GLU A 203 22.00 -3.28 6.78
CA GLU A 203 20.89 -4.10 7.31
C GLU A 203 19.61 -3.27 7.45
N LYS A 204 19.74 -1.99 7.80
CA LYS A 204 18.62 -1.05 7.88
C LYS A 204 17.98 -0.83 6.50
N ILE A 205 18.79 -0.64 5.46
CA ILE A 205 18.35 -0.54 4.07
C ILE A 205 17.65 -1.85 3.66
N ALA A 206 18.26 -3.00 3.92
CA ALA A 206 17.67 -4.30 3.60
C ALA A 206 16.33 -4.53 4.31
N LEU A 207 16.22 -4.14 5.58
CA LEU A 207 14.99 -4.27 6.35
C LEU A 207 13.88 -3.35 5.82
N ALA A 208 14.20 -2.09 5.52
CA ALA A 208 13.26 -1.14 4.91
C ALA A 208 12.79 -1.63 3.53
N SER A 209 13.71 -2.10 2.69
CA SER A 209 13.41 -2.68 1.37
C SER A 209 12.51 -3.91 1.48
N ARG A 210 12.78 -4.81 2.42
CA ARG A 210 11.91 -5.97 2.69
C ARG A 210 10.49 -5.55 3.06
N LYS A 211 10.32 -4.53 3.90
CA LYS A 211 9.01 -3.98 4.25
C LYS A 211 8.31 -3.34 3.05
N ARG A 212 9.05 -2.63 2.19
CA ARG A 212 8.54 -2.10 0.92
C ARG A 212 8.05 -3.21 -0.01
N GLU A 213 8.82 -4.28 -0.16
CA GLU A 213 8.44 -5.45 -0.97
C GLU A 213 7.17 -6.12 -0.45
N ARG A 214 7.02 -6.26 0.88
CA ARG A 214 5.74 -6.72 1.47
C ARG A 214 4.57 -5.82 1.11
N GLY A 215 4.78 -4.49 1.15
CA GLY A 215 3.78 -3.54 0.68
C GLY A 215 3.43 -3.73 -0.80
N ASN A 216 4.41 -4.03 -1.66
CA ASN A 216 4.19 -4.27 -3.08
C ASN A 216 3.33 -5.52 -3.31
N VAL A 217 3.56 -6.59 -2.54
CA VAL A 217 2.74 -7.81 -2.58
C VAL A 217 1.29 -7.51 -2.20
N HIS A 218 1.07 -6.76 -1.12
CA HIS A 218 -0.27 -6.35 -0.70
C HIS A 218 -0.94 -5.45 -1.76
N TYR A 219 -0.20 -4.51 -2.36
CA TYR A 219 -0.73 -3.65 -3.43
C TYR A 219 -1.18 -4.47 -4.65
N GLN A 220 -0.37 -5.46 -5.06
CA GLN A 220 -0.68 -6.38 -6.16
C GLN A 220 -1.99 -7.16 -5.90
N ARG A 221 -2.26 -7.49 -4.64
CA ARG A 221 -3.48 -8.18 -4.22
C ARG A 221 -4.70 -7.27 -4.09
N GLY A 222 -4.54 -5.95 -4.20
CA GLY A 222 -5.61 -4.98 -3.95
C GLY A 222 -5.80 -4.63 -2.48
N ASP A 223 -4.94 -5.15 -1.60
CA ASP A 223 -4.95 -4.94 -0.15
C ASP A 223 -4.28 -3.60 0.20
N TYR A 224 -4.82 -2.51 -0.33
CA TYR A 224 -4.15 -1.20 -0.30
C TYR A 224 -3.94 -0.67 1.13
N ALA A 225 -4.83 -0.98 2.08
CA ALA A 225 -4.66 -0.59 3.47
C ALA A 225 -3.44 -1.26 4.13
N PHE A 226 -3.23 -2.56 3.86
CA PHE A 226 -2.06 -3.29 4.33
C PHE A 226 -0.79 -2.82 3.61
N ALA A 227 -0.89 -2.50 2.32
CA ALA A 227 0.22 -1.91 1.56
C ALA A 227 0.69 -0.59 2.20
N VAL A 228 -0.24 0.33 2.52
CA VAL A 228 0.07 1.59 3.23
C VAL A 228 0.76 1.32 4.56
N ASN A 229 0.27 0.36 5.35
CA ASN A 229 0.89 0.00 6.63
C ASN A 229 2.34 -0.47 6.45
N SER A 230 2.60 -1.38 5.50
CA SER A 230 3.96 -1.86 5.23
C SER A 230 4.91 -0.76 4.76
N TYR A 231 4.45 0.16 3.89
CA TYR A 231 5.25 1.32 3.46
C TYR A 231 5.50 2.30 4.61
N SER A 232 4.53 2.51 5.50
CA SER A 232 4.69 3.34 6.69
C SER A 232 5.75 2.78 7.62
N ILE A 233 5.78 1.47 7.84
CA ILE A 233 6.83 0.81 8.64
C ILE A 233 8.19 0.93 7.95
N ALA A 234 8.24 0.74 6.63
CA ALA A 234 9.48 0.93 5.85
C ALA A 234 10.04 2.36 5.99
N LEU A 235 9.17 3.38 5.94
CA LEU A 235 9.55 4.78 6.14
C LEU A 235 10.04 5.04 7.56
N GLN A 236 9.34 4.54 8.57
CA GLN A 236 9.77 4.67 9.96
C GLN A 236 11.16 4.06 10.18
N ILE A 237 11.45 2.92 9.54
CA ILE A 237 12.76 2.30 9.60
C ILE A 237 13.79 3.16 8.88
N ALA A 238 13.50 3.63 7.66
CA ALA A 238 14.44 4.41 6.88
C ALA A 238 14.73 5.80 7.52
N GLU A 239 13.76 6.42 8.19
CA GLU A 239 13.84 7.75 8.81
C GLU A 239 14.33 7.74 10.25
N SER A 240 14.38 6.58 10.91
CA SER A 240 14.80 6.50 12.31
C SER A 240 16.21 7.06 12.49
N SER A 241 16.45 7.72 13.62
CA SER A 241 17.79 8.17 13.97
C SER A 241 18.76 6.99 14.06
N SER A 242 19.96 7.14 13.51
CA SER A 242 21.01 6.15 13.64
C SER A 242 21.99 6.55 14.73
N LYS A 243 22.30 5.61 15.63
CA LYS A 243 23.42 5.73 16.58
C LYS A 243 24.74 5.21 16.00
N VAL A 244 24.67 4.64 14.80
CA VAL A 244 25.82 4.17 14.02
C VAL A 244 26.12 5.22 12.95
N ASP A 245 27.41 5.45 12.69
CA ASP A 245 27.85 6.36 11.64
C ASP A 245 27.35 5.89 10.26
N ILE A 246 26.64 6.77 9.56
CA ILE A 246 26.15 6.54 8.19
C ILE A 246 27.07 7.29 7.23
N ARG A 247 27.54 6.60 6.19
CA ARG A 247 28.31 7.24 5.12
C ARG A 247 27.38 7.96 4.13
N PRO A 248 27.85 8.99 3.41
CA PRO A 248 27.03 9.69 2.43
C PRO A 248 26.40 8.76 1.38
N GLU A 249 27.13 7.74 0.93
CA GLU A 249 26.61 6.78 -0.06
C GLU A 249 25.44 5.96 0.50
N GLU A 250 25.51 5.56 1.78
CA GLU A 250 24.44 4.81 2.45
C GLU A 250 23.24 5.71 2.77
N GLU A 251 23.49 7.00 3.03
CA GLU A 251 22.43 8.00 3.19
C GLU A 251 21.67 8.22 1.88
N ASP A 252 22.37 8.28 0.75
CA ASP A 252 21.75 8.37 -0.58
C ASP A 252 20.90 7.13 -0.89
N GLU A 253 21.36 5.93 -0.55
CA GLU A 253 20.57 4.69 -0.69
C GLU A 253 19.33 4.68 0.21
N LEU A 254 19.45 5.12 1.47
CA LEU A 254 18.30 5.28 2.36
C LEU A 254 17.29 6.31 1.81
N LEU A 255 17.78 7.42 1.25
CA LEU A 255 16.93 8.43 0.61
C LEU A 255 16.20 7.86 -0.62
N ASP A 256 16.86 7.04 -1.44
CA ASP A 256 16.21 6.35 -2.56
C ASP A 256 15.09 5.43 -2.08
N VAL A 257 15.35 4.62 -1.04
CA VAL A 257 14.32 3.76 -0.42
C VAL A 257 13.15 4.60 0.12
N ARG A 258 13.42 5.72 0.81
CA ARG A 258 12.37 6.63 1.31
C ARG A 258 11.49 7.15 0.19
N VAL A 259 12.10 7.68 -0.88
CA VAL A 259 11.35 8.24 -2.02
C VAL A 259 10.52 7.17 -2.72
N LYS A 260 11.04 5.96 -2.90
CA LYS A 260 10.29 4.82 -3.43
C LYS A 260 9.09 4.45 -2.55
N CYS A 261 9.28 4.40 -1.23
CA CYS A 261 8.22 4.10 -0.28
C CYS A 261 7.12 5.17 -0.28
N LEU A 262 7.49 6.46 -0.26
CA LEU A 262 6.52 7.58 -0.36
C LEU A 262 5.71 7.51 -1.65
N ASN A 263 6.37 7.19 -2.76
CA ASN A 263 5.74 7.02 -4.07
C ASN A 263 4.72 5.88 -4.09
N ASN A 264 5.06 4.72 -3.54
CA ASN A 264 4.17 3.57 -3.49
C ASN A 264 3.03 3.76 -2.47
N MET A 265 3.32 4.45 -1.35
CA MET A 265 2.32 4.86 -0.38
C MET A 265 1.30 5.81 -0.99
N ALA A 266 1.75 6.82 -1.77
CA ALA A 266 0.85 7.72 -2.50
C ALA A 266 -0.04 6.97 -3.50
N ALA A 267 0.50 5.98 -4.21
CA ALA A 267 -0.28 5.14 -5.12
C ALA A 267 -1.36 4.32 -4.38
N SER A 268 -1.01 3.77 -3.22
CA SER A 268 -1.94 2.99 -2.38
C SER A 268 -3.03 3.88 -1.77
N GLN A 269 -2.67 5.08 -1.29
CA GLN A 269 -3.60 6.07 -0.75
C GLN A 269 -4.57 6.60 -1.83
N LEU A 270 -4.10 6.75 -3.08
CA LEU A 270 -4.95 7.09 -4.22
C LEU A 270 -6.03 6.03 -4.48
N LYS A 271 -5.71 4.74 -4.33
CA LYS A 271 -6.67 3.64 -4.48
C LYS A 271 -7.68 3.54 -3.33
N LEU A 272 -7.40 4.19 -2.19
CA LEU A 272 -8.27 4.29 -1.03
C LEU A 272 -9.04 5.62 -0.96
N ASP A 273 -8.96 6.46 -2.00
CA ASP A 273 -9.53 7.81 -2.04
C ASP A 273 -9.06 8.74 -0.90
N HIS A 274 -7.93 8.42 -0.27
CA HIS A 274 -7.31 9.24 0.78
C HIS A 274 -6.45 10.37 0.18
N TYR A 275 -7.09 11.27 -0.57
CA TYR A 275 -6.41 12.28 -1.40
C TYR A 275 -5.48 13.21 -0.62
N ASP A 276 -5.87 13.67 0.58
CA ASP A 276 -5.02 14.56 1.38
C ASP A 276 -3.76 13.86 1.89
N ALA A 277 -3.85 12.58 2.23
CA ALA A 277 -2.69 11.79 2.62
C ALA A 277 -1.77 11.52 1.41
N ALA A 278 -2.37 11.17 0.27
CA ALA A 278 -1.64 10.97 -0.99
C ALA A 278 -0.87 12.23 -1.42
N LEU A 279 -1.49 13.41 -1.29
CA LEU A 279 -0.85 14.69 -1.61
C LEU A 279 0.37 14.94 -0.72
N LYS A 280 0.26 14.71 0.60
CA LYS A 280 1.40 14.83 1.53
C LYS A 280 2.54 13.90 1.15
N SER A 281 2.25 12.63 0.87
CA SER A 281 3.24 11.65 0.43
C SER A 281 3.96 12.08 -0.86
N CYS A 282 3.21 12.62 -1.84
CA CYS A 282 3.81 13.16 -3.06
C CYS A 282 4.69 14.38 -2.81
N VAL A 283 4.24 15.33 -1.97
CA VAL A 283 5.02 16.53 -1.64
C VAL A 283 6.33 16.13 -0.96
N SER A 284 6.29 15.25 0.04
CA SER A 284 7.50 14.75 0.71
C SER A 284 8.46 14.03 -0.25
N ALA A 285 7.94 13.26 -1.22
CA ALA A 285 8.80 12.65 -2.24
C ALA A 285 9.50 13.71 -3.12
N LEU A 286 8.79 14.79 -3.47
CA LEU A 286 9.30 15.89 -4.31
C LEU A 286 10.21 16.86 -3.55
N GLU A 287 10.12 16.93 -2.22
CA GLU A 287 11.07 17.68 -1.38
C GLU A 287 12.49 17.08 -1.50
N HIS A 288 12.59 15.76 -1.62
CA HIS A 288 13.87 15.06 -1.82
C HIS A 288 14.27 14.94 -3.29
N GLN A 289 13.33 14.61 -4.18
CA GLN A 289 13.56 14.47 -5.61
C GLN A 289 12.56 15.33 -6.41
N PRO A 290 12.85 16.63 -6.63
CA PRO A 290 11.94 17.56 -7.31
C PRO A 290 11.56 17.15 -8.74
N ASP A 291 12.47 16.42 -9.40
CA ASP A 291 12.32 15.96 -10.79
C ASP A 291 11.78 14.52 -10.89
N ASN A 292 11.22 13.97 -9.80
CA ASN A 292 10.64 12.63 -9.83
C ASN A 292 9.32 12.61 -10.62
N ILE A 293 9.38 12.09 -11.85
CA ILE A 293 8.24 12.03 -12.78
C ILE A 293 7.04 11.28 -12.18
N LYS A 294 7.28 10.15 -11.49
CA LYS A 294 6.22 9.34 -10.88
C LYS A 294 5.49 10.12 -9.78
N ALA A 295 6.23 10.83 -8.92
CA ALA A 295 5.66 11.66 -7.86
C ALA A 295 4.89 12.87 -8.42
N LEU A 296 5.43 13.55 -9.44
CA LEU A 296 4.75 14.65 -10.13
C LEU A 296 3.45 14.19 -10.79
N PHE A 297 3.46 13.04 -11.47
CA PHE A 297 2.28 12.47 -12.11
C PHE A 297 1.20 12.13 -11.07
N ARG A 298 1.58 11.44 -9.98
CA ARG A 298 0.66 11.09 -8.90
C ARG A 298 0.08 12.34 -8.23
N MET A 299 0.90 13.36 -7.95
CA MET A 299 0.44 14.64 -7.41
C MET A 299 -0.57 15.31 -8.35
N GLY A 300 -0.28 15.38 -9.65
CA GLY A 300 -1.21 15.90 -10.65
C GLY A 300 -2.54 15.14 -10.70
N LYS A 301 -2.49 13.80 -10.55
CA LYS A 301 -3.70 12.96 -10.45
C LYS A 301 -4.50 13.26 -9.19
N VAL A 302 -3.86 13.37 -8.02
CA VAL A 302 -4.50 13.73 -6.74
C VAL A 302 -5.17 15.10 -6.83
N LEU A 303 -4.46 16.13 -7.32
CA LEU A 303 -4.99 17.48 -7.47
C LEU A 303 -6.19 17.53 -8.42
N SER A 304 -6.15 16.75 -9.51
CA SER A 304 -7.28 16.59 -10.43
C SER A 304 -8.53 16.03 -9.73
N LEU A 305 -8.36 14.99 -8.91
CA LEU A 305 -9.45 14.37 -8.14
C LEU A 305 -10.01 15.29 -7.05
N LYS A 306 -9.18 16.18 -6.50
CA LYS A 306 -9.60 17.25 -5.58
C LYS A 306 -10.30 18.43 -6.27
N GLY A 307 -10.30 18.49 -7.61
CA GLY A 307 -10.85 19.60 -8.38
C GLY A 307 -9.89 20.79 -8.57
N GLU A 308 -8.64 20.68 -8.12
CA GLU A 308 -7.61 21.71 -8.25
C GLU A 308 -6.93 21.65 -9.63
N TYR A 309 -7.74 21.83 -10.68
CA TYR A 309 -7.32 21.56 -12.06
C TYR A 309 -6.15 22.44 -12.55
N THR A 310 -6.09 23.70 -12.08
CA THR A 310 -5.02 24.63 -12.48
C THR A 310 -3.65 24.15 -12.00
N GLU A 311 -3.55 23.72 -10.75
CA GLU A 311 -2.32 23.22 -10.16
C GLU A 311 -1.96 21.84 -10.72
N ALA A 312 -2.97 20.99 -10.94
CA ALA A 312 -2.80 19.70 -11.59
C ALA A 312 -2.15 19.85 -12.99
N ILE A 313 -2.67 20.75 -13.83
CA ILE A 313 -2.13 21.00 -15.17
C ILE A 313 -0.69 21.54 -15.09
N GLN A 314 -0.41 22.47 -14.19
CA GLN A 314 0.95 23.00 -14.02
C GLN A 314 1.94 21.92 -13.59
N THR A 315 1.53 21.06 -12.66
CA THR A 315 2.33 19.94 -12.16
C THR A 315 2.62 18.92 -13.26
N LEU A 316 1.61 18.50 -14.02
CA LEU A 316 1.79 17.54 -15.10
C LEU A 316 2.60 18.10 -16.27
N ARG A 317 2.51 19.41 -16.54
CA ARG A 317 3.40 20.08 -17.49
C ARG A 317 4.86 20.06 -17.05
N LYS A 318 5.14 20.13 -15.74
CA LYS A 318 6.51 19.92 -15.24
C LYS A 318 6.97 18.49 -15.53
N ALA A 319 6.13 17.49 -15.25
CA ALA A 319 6.44 16.09 -15.55
C ALA A 319 6.69 15.85 -17.06
N LEU A 320 5.85 16.41 -17.94
CA LEU A 320 5.99 16.28 -19.40
C LEU A 320 7.22 17.01 -19.95
N LYS A 321 7.74 18.05 -19.26
CA LYS A 321 9.02 18.67 -19.63
C LYS A 321 10.21 17.75 -19.37
N LEU A 322 10.12 16.92 -18.33
CA LEU A 322 11.16 15.98 -17.95
C LEU A 322 11.13 14.73 -18.84
N ASP A 323 9.93 14.24 -19.16
CA ASP A 323 9.73 13.16 -20.13
C ASP A 323 8.64 13.51 -21.16
N PRO A 324 9.04 14.15 -22.28
CA PRO A 324 8.11 14.52 -23.35
C PRO A 324 7.55 13.33 -24.14
N SER A 325 8.13 12.14 -23.99
CA SER A 325 7.69 10.93 -24.69
C SER A 325 6.56 10.19 -23.97
N ASN A 326 6.24 10.63 -22.76
CA ASN A 326 5.25 10.00 -21.90
C ASN A 326 3.81 10.31 -22.36
N LYS A 327 3.28 9.46 -23.25
CA LYS A 327 1.91 9.59 -23.76
C LYS A 327 0.84 9.55 -22.66
N VAL A 328 1.07 8.85 -21.55
CA VAL A 328 0.12 8.77 -20.44
C VAL A 328 -0.05 10.15 -19.79
N ILE A 329 1.05 10.83 -19.50
CA ILE A 329 1.03 12.18 -18.92
C ILE A 329 0.45 13.18 -19.91
N GLU A 330 0.83 13.08 -21.19
CA GLU A 330 0.32 13.93 -22.26
C GLU A 330 -1.21 13.79 -22.40
N LEU A 331 -1.72 12.57 -22.54
CA LEU A 331 -3.15 12.29 -22.71
C LEU A 331 -3.96 12.74 -21.49
N PHE A 332 -3.47 12.45 -20.28
CA PHE A 332 -4.13 12.84 -19.04
C PHE A 332 -4.20 14.36 -18.89
N SER A 333 -3.12 15.08 -19.20
CA SER A 333 -3.04 16.55 -19.03
C SER A 333 -3.74 17.35 -20.13
N LEU A 334 -3.51 17.02 -21.41
CA LEU A 334 -4.04 17.76 -22.55
C LEU A 334 -5.49 17.38 -22.89
N GLY A 335 -5.88 16.12 -22.68
CA GLY A 335 -7.24 15.65 -22.94
C GLY A 335 -8.16 15.89 -21.75
N ARG A 336 -8.12 14.97 -20.79
CA ARG A 336 -9.08 14.87 -19.68
C ARG A 336 -9.09 16.12 -18.79
N LEU A 337 -7.92 16.56 -18.33
CA LEU A 337 -7.81 17.68 -17.39
C LEU A 337 -8.19 19.02 -18.02
N SER A 338 -7.78 19.27 -19.26
CA SER A 338 -8.12 20.51 -19.96
C SER A 338 -9.62 20.60 -20.24
N PHE A 339 -10.26 19.46 -20.58
CA PHE A 339 -11.71 19.37 -20.69
C PHE A 339 -12.41 19.62 -19.35
N LEU A 340 -12.00 18.93 -18.27
CA LEU A 340 -12.58 19.12 -16.93
C LEU A 340 -12.42 20.55 -16.42
N HIS A 341 -11.28 21.17 -16.64
CA HIS A 341 -11.05 22.57 -16.28
C HIS A 341 -11.98 23.52 -17.03
N LEU A 342 -12.16 23.31 -18.34
CA LEU A 342 -13.06 24.12 -19.16
C LEU A 342 -14.53 23.91 -18.73
N ALA A 343 -14.93 22.67 -18.50
CA ALA A 343 -16.27 22.33 -18.03
C ALA A 343 -16.57 22.96 -16.65
N SER A 344 -15.65 22.86 -15.70
CA SER A 344 -15.77 23.49 -14.37
C SER A 344 -15.95 25.01 -14.48
N ARG A 345 -15.17 25.67 -15.37
CA ARG A 345 -15.32 27.11 -15.62
C ARG A 345 -16.65 27.46 -16.28
N TRP A 346 -17.14 26.62 -17.18
CA TRP A 346 -18.47 26.77 -17.79
C TRP A 346 -19.57 26.67 -16.75
N CYS A 347 -19.55 25.65 -15.87
CA CYS A 347 -20.52 25.51 -14.78
C CYS A 347 -20.48 26.72 -13.84
N HIS A 348 -19.28 27.16 -13.43
CA HIS A 348 -19.15 28.34 -12.56
C HIS A 348 -19.68 29.62 -13.22
N ASN A 349 -19.44 29.81 -14.53
CA ASN A 349 -20.00 30.93 -15.27
C ASN A 349 -21.53 30.83 -15.44
N LEU A 350 -22.07 29.61 -15.56
CA LEU A 350 -23.50 29.38 -15.64
C LEU A 350 -24.18 29.64 -14.29
N ASP A 351 -23.61 29.17 -13.18
CA ASP A 351 -24.10 29.47 -11.83
C ASP A 351 -24.05 30.97 -11.53
N TYR A 352 -22.97 31.64 -11.94
CA TYR A 352 -22.86 33.10 -11.83
C TYR A 352 -23.88 33.82 -12.72
N GLY A 353 -24.10 33.31 -13.93
CA GLY A 353 -25.12 33.81 -14.87
C GLY A 353 -26.55 33.58 -14.36
N LEU A 354 -26.83 32.46 -13.70
CA LEU A 354 -28.12 32.14 -13.08
C LEU A 354 -28.34 32.99 -11.82
N GLN A 355 -27.32 33.18 -10.98
CA GLN A 355 -27.39 34.13 -9.86
C GLN A 355 -27.67 35.55 -10.33
N GLN A 356 -27.07 36.00 -11.44
CA GLN A 356 -27.40 37.31 -12.03
C GLN A 356 -28.78 37.32 -12.72
N ALA A 357 -29.19 36.22 -13.34
CA ALA A 357 -30.50 36.09 -14.01
C ALA A 357 -31.67 35.99 -13.01
N THR A 358 -31.43 35.73 -11.72
CA THR A 358 -32.46 35.95 -10.68
C THR A 358 -32.88 37.42 -10.51
N TRP A 359 -32.31 38.35 -11.29
CA TRP A 359 -32.72 39.76 -11.37
C TRP A 359 -33.32 40.20 -12.72
N SER A 360 -33.59 39.31 -13.66
CA SER A 360 -34.55 39.60 -14.74
C SER A 360 -35.08 38.31 -15.35
N ALA A 361 -36.32 37.98 -15.03
CA ALA A 361 -37.04 36.89 -15.67
C ALA A 361 -37.30 37.23 -17.14
N GLU A 362 -36.61 36.55 -18.07
CA GLU A 362 -37.17 36.24 -19.40
C GLU A 362 -36.83 34.79 -19.79
N SER A 363 -37.90 34.09 -20.18
CA SER A 363 -38.12 32.65 -20.04
C SER A 363 -37.38 31.72 -21.03
N THR A 364 -36.47 32.22 -21.85
CA THR A 364 -35.92 31.44 -22.98
C THR A 364 -34.55 30.83 -22.71
N TYR A 365 -33.78 31.38 -21.76
CA TYR A 365 -32.43 30.88 -21.46
C TYR A 365 -32.43 29.62 -20.58
N VAL A 366 -33.46 29.45 -19.75
CA VAL A 366 -33.61 28.34 -18.80
C VAL A 366 -33.90 27.02 -19.51
N GLU A 367 -34.66 27.02 -20.61
CA GLU A 367 -35.00 25.79 -21.35
C GLU A 367 -33.80 25.18 -22.09
N ILE A 368 -32.89 26.01 -22.62
CA ILE A 368 -31.66 25.53 -23.29
C ILE A 368 -30.72 24.90 -22.26
N CYS A 369 -30.62 25.49 -21.07
CA CYS A 369 -29.79 24.97 -19.98
C CYS A 369 -30.32 23.63 -19.43
N PHE A 370 -31.65 23.47 -19.35
CA PHE A 370 -32.28 22.21 -18.93
C PHE A 370 -32.07 21.08 -19.94
N HIS A 371 -32.11 21.37 -21.25
CA HIS A 371 -31.90 20.35 -22.28
C HIS A 371 -30.46 19.79 -22.25
N VAL A 372 -29.45 20.65 -22.07
CA VAL A 372 -28.04 20.22 -22.00
C VAL A 372 -27.69 19.51 -20.69
N ALA A 373 -28.36 19.86 -19.58
CA ALA A 373 -28.19 19.19 -18.30
C ALA A 373 -28.87 17.80 -18.26
N ALA A 374 -30.01 17.65 -18.93
CA ALA A 374 -30.74 16.39 -19.03
C ALA A 374 -30.02 15.32 -19.87
N GLU A 375 -29.28 15.73 -20.90
CA GLU A 375 -28.45 14.81 -21.70
C GLU A 375 -27.19 14.31 -20.98
N ASN A 376 -26.73 14.99 -19.92
CA ASN A 376 -25.45 14.71 -19.25
C ASN A 376 -25.56 14.30 -17.75
N ARG A 377 -26.75 13.91 -17.27
CA ARG A 377 -27.01 13.46 -15.88
C ARG A 377 -26.41 14.35 -14.77
N PHE A 378 -26.49 15.68 -14.88
CA PHE A 378 -26.19 16.56 -13.75
C PHE A 378 -27.48 16.89 -12.97
N THR A 379 -27.58 16.44 -11.72
CA THR A 379 -28.66 16.85 -10.81
C THR A 379 -28.41 18.27 -10.33
N LEU A 380 -29.16 19.22 -10.90
CA LEU A 380 -29.29 20.58 -10.35
C LEU A 380 -30.06 20.52 -9.04
N ARG A 381 -29.39 20.75 -7.89
CA ARG A 381 -30.08 21.06 -6.63
C ARG A 381 -30.56 22.51 -6.69
N LEU A 382 -31.84 22.70 -6.92
CA LEU A 382 -32.52 23.97 -6.68
C LEU A 382 -32.71 24.12 -5.16
N GLY A 383 -32.18 25.21 -4.60
CA GLY A 383 -32.37 25.61 -3.20
C GLY A 383 -33.71 26.29 -2.95
#